data_AF-A0A2G2LL79-F1
#
_entry.id   AF-A0A2G2LL79-F1
#
_cell.length_a   1.000
_cell.length_b   1.000
_cell.length_c   1.000
_cell.angle_alpha   90.00
_cell.angle_beta   90.00
_cell.angle_gamma   90.00
#
_symmetry.space_group_name_H-M   'P 1'
#
loop_
_entity.id
_entity.type
_entity.pdbx_description
1 polymer ?
#
loop_
_entity_poly.entity_id
_entity_poly.type
_entity_poly.pdbx_seq_one_letter_code
_entity_poly.pdbx_strand_id
1 'polypeptide(L)'
;FTRQGPQQSGLIDTYYGCGNSLIKRAKYFSDAPIFDPATNETGGEDDALFSAALADGARIAWAASALVYEMVPPQRATLSYSLSKAFAFGQGPTQTCWQHRKVFGVLYWMAVGLGQFSLYGALYGIKRLLRAKPKPETLDRAMQGLGKLLWFKGLEPRFYGASAL
;
A
#
# COMPACT_ATOMS: atom_id res chain seq x y z
N PHE A 1 2.33 4.28 -9.44
CA PHE A 1 2.63 5.55 -8.74
C PHE A 1 1.57 6.60 -9.06
N THR A 2 1.15 6.74 -10.32
CA THR A 2 0.02 7.62 -10.69
C THR A 2 -1.28 7.20 -10.01
N ARG A 3 -1.99 8.17 -9.44
CA ARG A 3 -3.34 8.01 -8.92
C ARG A 3 -4.29 8.82 -9.78
N GLN A 4 -5.39 8.21 -10.21
CA GLN A 4 -6.39 8.85 -11.06
C GLN A 4 -7.70 9.00 -10.29
N GLY A 5 -8.28 10.19 -10.35
CA GLY A 5 -9.55 10.52 -9.72
C GLY A 5 -10.59 11.01 -10.73
N PRO A 6 -11.77 11.45 -10.26
CA PRO A 6 -12.81 12.02 -11.10
C PRO A 6 -12.31 13.18 -11.97
N GLN A 7 -12.90 13.34 -13.16
CA GLN A 7 -12.56 14.47 -14.05
C GLN A 7 -13.07 15.82 -13.53
N GLN A 8 -14.04 15.79 -12.62
CA GLN A 8 -14.66 17.00 -12.06
C GLN A 8 -14.32 17.10 -10.57
N SER A 9 -14.11 18.34 -10.11
CA SER A 9 -13.92 18.62 -8.68
C SER A 9 -15.21 18.38 -7.91
N GLY A 10 -15.11 17.84 -6.70
CA GLY A 10 -16.29 17.53 -5.90
C GLY A 10 -15.98 16.71 -4.67
N LEU A 11 -17.01 16.44 -3.88
CA LEU A 11 -16.90 15.57 -2.72
C LEU A 11 -16.75 14.11 -3.15
N ILE A 12 -15.93 13.38 -2.41
CA ILE A 12 -15.64 11.97 -2.65
C ILE A 12 -15.73 11.20 -1.33
N ASP A 13 -16.12 9.93 -1.41
CA ASP A 13 -16.28 9.07 -0.22
C ASP A 13 -14.98 8.38 0.19
N THR A 14 -13.97 8.40 -0.66
CA THR A 14 -12.65 7.79 -0.40
C THR A 14 -11.53 8.75 -0.81
N TYR A 15 -10.42 8.75 -0.06
CA TYR A 15 -9.22 9.48 -0.46
C TYR A 15 -8.36 8.64 -1.41
N TYR A 16 -7.62 9.33 -2.27
CA TYR A 16 -6.64 8.72 -3.17
C TYR A 16 -5.23 8.93 -2.61
N GLY A 17 -5.01 8.89 -1.28
CA GLY A 17 -3.71 9.10 -0.62
C GLY A 17 -3.35 10.56 -0.34
N CYS A 18 -2.20 10.75 0.31
CA CYS A 18 -1.77 12.02 0.89
C CYS A 18 -0.95 12.94 -0.02
N GLY A 19 -0.30 12.40 -1.07
CA GLY A 19 0.85 13.03 -1.75
C GLY A 19 0.58 14.38 -2.42
N ASN A 20 -0.69 14.78 -2.55
CA ASN A 20 -1.09 16.15 -2.87
C ASN A 20 -2.39 16.50 -2.13
N SER A 21 -2.30 16.74 -0.82
CA SER A 21 -3.44 17.04 0.03
C SER A 21 -3.30 18.38 0.73
N LEU A 22 -4.41 19.11 0.83
CA LEU A 22 -4.51 20.32 1.64
C LEU A 22 -5.54 20.10 2.74
N ILE A 23 -5.13 20.32 4.00
CA ILE A 23 -6.01 20.10 5.16
C ILE A 23 -6.06 21.37 6.02
N LYS A 24 -7.26 21.76 6.43
CA LYS A 24 -7.48 22.88 7.35
C LYS A 24 -7.09 22.45 8.77
N ARG A 25 -5.82 22.66 9.13
CA ARG A 25 -5.22 22.26 10.40
C ARG A 25 -6.04 22.69 11.63
N ALA A 26 -6.43 23.95 11.70
CA ALA A 26 -7.11 24.51 12.88
C ALA A 26 -8.45 23.84 13.24
N LYS A 27 -9.06 23.07 12.31
CA LYS A 27 -10.33 22.39 12.55
C LYS A 27 -10.16 20.96 13.07
N TYR A 28 -9.11 20.26 12.65
CA TYR A 28 -8.98 18.81 12.89
C TYR A 28 -7.70 18.45 13.66
N PHE A 29 -6.74 19.36 13.75
CA PHE A 29 -5.40 19.08 14.27
C PHE A 29 -4.85 20.26 15.09
N SER A 30 -5.62 20.67 16.11
CA SER A 30 -5.23 21.75 17.04
C SER A 30 -4.19 21.32 18.07
N ASP A 31 -4.16 20.02 18.41
CA ASP A 31 -3.27 19.47 19.45
C ASP A 31 -2.01 18.83 18.85
N ALA A 32 -0.95 18.68 19.65
CA ALA A 32 0.34 18.11 19.25
C ALA A 32 0.59 16.72 19.89
N PRO A 33 1.38 15.83 19.25
CA PRO A 33 1.79 15.77 17.84
C PRO A 33 0.77 15.01 16.95
N ILE A 34 0.69 15.42 15.67
CA ILE A 34 -0.30 14.92 14.70
C ILE A 34 0.15 13.60 14.04
N PHE A 35 1.47 13.39 13.93
CA PHE A 35 2.06 12.18 13.39
C PHE A 35 2.82 11.43 14.47
N ASP A 36 2.71 10.11 14.48
CA ASP A 36 3.46 9.23 15.37
C ASP A 36 4.88 9.00 14.81
N PRO A 37 5.95 9.37 15.53
CA PRO A 37 7.31 9.09 15.08
C PRO A 37 7.59 7.61 14.79
N ALA A 38 6.83 6.69 15.41
CA ALA A 38 6.97 5.26 15.19
C ALA A 38 6.57 4.81 13.77
N THR A 39 5.76 5.59 13.04
CA THR A 39 5.34 5.27 11.67
C THR A 39 6.33 5.70 10.60
N ASN A 40 7.41 6.41 10.97
CA ASN A 40 8.41 6.93 10.03
C ASN A 40 9.16 5.82 9.26
N GLU A 41 9.27 4.61 9.82
CA GLU A 41 9.99 3.50 9.18
C GLU A 41 9.06 2.50 8.47
N THR A 42 7.83 2.36 8.96
CA THR A 42 6.85 1.36 8.52
C THR A 42 5.81 1.94 7.56
N GLY A 43 5.59 3.25 7.57
CA GLY A 43 4.52 3.93 6.85
C GLY A 43 3.17 3.82 7.58
N GLY A 44 2.10 4.34 6.94
CA GLY A 44 0.73 4.33 7.48
C GLY A 44 0.35 5.58 8.28
N GLU A 45 1.28 6.53 8.43
CA GLU A 45 1.06 7.81 9.10
C GLU A 45 -0.06 8.63 8.44
N ASP A 46 -0.12 8.60 7.12
CA ASP A 46 -1.15 9.26 6.33
C ASP A 46 -2.52 8.62 6.57
N ASP A 47 -2.59 7.30 6.53
CA ASP A 47 -3.85 6.58 6.73
C ASP A 47 -4.40 6.86 8.13
N ALA A 48 -3.53 6.96 9.14
CA ALA A 48 -3.90 7.36 10.50
C ALA A 48 -4.40 8.81 10.57
N LEU A 49 -3.69 9.75 9.92
CA LEU A 49 -4.05 11.16 9.84
C LEU A 49 -5.46 11.34 9.22
N PHE A 50 -5.71 10.73 8.06
CA PHE A 50 -6.98 10.85 7.37
C PHE A 50 -8.11 10.12 8.11
N SER A 51 -7.83 8.97 8.72
CA SER A 51 -8.81 8.25 9.52
C SER A 51 -9.26 9.06 10.73
N ALA A 52 -8.33 9.72 11.43
CA ALA A 52 -8.65 10.61 12.54
C ALA A 52 -9.53 11.80 12.09
N ALA A 53 -9.13 12.48 11.01
CA ALA A 53 -9.92 13.59 10.47
C ALA A 53 -11.34 13.16 10.04
N LEU A 54 -11.47 12.00 9.40
CA LEU A 54 -12.77 11.46 9.00
C LEU A 54 -13.65 11.10 10.21
N ALA A 55 -13.06 10.54 11.27
CA ALA A 55 -13.76 10.27 12.51
C ALA A 55 -14.32 11.55 13.16
N ASP A 56 -13.63 12.68 13.00
CA ASP A 56 -14.04 14.02 13.44
C ASP A 56 -14.98 14.74 12.44
N GLY A 57 -15.55 14.00 11.48
CA GLY A 57 -16.52 14.52 10.52
C GLY A 57 -15.92 15.38 9.41
N ALA A 58 -14.62 15.24 9.13
CA ALA A 58 -14.05 15.81 7.93
C ALA A 58 -14.73 15.23 6.68
N ARG A 59 -14.81 16.06 5.63
CA ARG A 59 -15.25 15.64 4.30
C ARG A 59 -14.08 15.74 3.36
N ILE A 60 -13.96 14.77 2.47
CA ILE A 60 -12.90 14.75 1.45
C ILE A 60 -13.46 15.32 0.16
N ALA A 61 -12.68 16.21 -0.47
CA ALA A 61 -12.97 16.74 -1.79
C ALA A 61 -11.80 16.46 -2.74
N TRP A 62 -12.13 16.06 -3.96
CA TRP A 62 -11.20 15.98 -5.08
C TRP A 62 -11.13 17.34 -5.78
N ALA A 63 -9.93 17.79 -6.11
CA ALA A 63 -9.69 18.96 -6.94
C ALA A 63 -9.07 18.52 -8.27
N ALA A 64 -9.88 18.43 -9.33
CA ALA A 64 -9.46 17.88 -10.63
C ALA A 64 -8.33 18.68 -11.30
N SER A 65 -8.21 19.96 -10.97
CA SER A 65 -7.14 20.85 -11.47
C SER A 65 -5.88 20.85 -10.60
N ALA A 66 -5.89 20.21 -9.43
CA ALA A 66 -4.74 20.16 -8.52
C ALA A 66 -3.77 19.04 -8.93
N LEU A 67 -3.14 19.20 -10.10
CA LEU A 67 -2.17 18.24 -10.63
C LEU A 67 -0.83 18.39 -9.91
N VAL A 68 -0.23 17.26 -9.53
CA VAL A 68 1.15 17.19 -9.02
C VAL A 68 1.94 16.17 -9.82
N TYR A 69 3.16 16.56 -10.16
CA TYR A 69 4.14 15.69 -10.81
C TYR A 69 5.24 15.37 -9.79
N GLU A 70 5.35 14.09 -9.45
CA GLU A 70 6.36 13.60 -8.52
C GLU A 70 7.52 12.96 -9.29
N MET A 71 8.75 13.36 -8.97
CA MET A 71 9.93 12.65 -9.46
C MET A 71 10.17 11.43 -8.59
N VAL A 72 9.92 10.25 -9.15
CA VAL A 72 10.25 8.99 -8.48
C VAL A 72 11.76 8.76 -8.58
N PRO A 73 12.50 8.65 -7.46
CA PRO A 73 13.94 8.42 -7.51
C PRO A 73 14.25 7.07 -8.19
N PRO A 74 15.38 6.94 -8.92
CA PRO A 74 15.71 5.74 -9.69
C PRO A 74 15.64 4.44 -8.89
N GLN A 75 16.05 4.47 -7.61
CA GLN A 75 16.03 3.33 -6.70
C GLN A 75 14.61 2.79 -6.47
N ARG A 76 13.60 3.68 -6.46
CA ARG A 76 12.18 3.33 -6.32
C ARG A 76 11.51 2.97 -7.67
N ALA A 77 12.20 3.23 -8.79
CA ALA A 77 11.74 2.90 -10.14
C ALA A 77 12.30 1.56 -10.65
N THR A 78 12.62 0.63 -9.75
CA THR A 78 13.16 -0.69 -10.11
C THR A 78 12.10 -1.80 -9.97
N LEU A 79 12.26 -2.88 -10.74
CA LEU A 79 11.43 -4.08 -10.59
C LEU A 79 11.57 -4.66 -9.19
N SER A 80 12.79 -4.73 -8.66
CA SER A 80 13.06 -5.23 -7.30
C SER A 80 12.26 -4.46 -6.25
N TYR A 81 12.32 -3.13 -6.26
CA TYR A 81 11.55 -2.29 -5.34
C TYR A 81 10.04 -2.51 -5.49
N SER A 82 9.54 -2.62 -6.72
CA SER A 82 8.12 -2.87 -6.99
C SER A 82 7.67 -4.22 -6.43
N LEU A 83 8.48 -5.28 -6.60
CA LEU A 83 8.19 -6.61 -6.08
C LEU A 83 8.26 -6.68 -4.55
N SER A 84 9.24 -6.00 -3.94
CA SER A 84 9.31 -5.86 -2.49
C SER A 84 8.06 -5.15 -1.96
N LYS A 85 7.63 -4.07 -2.62
CA LYS A 85 6.39 -3.36 -2.25
C LYS A 85 5.16 -4.24 -2.39
N ALA A 86 5.06 -5.02 -3.47
CA ALA A 86 3.97 -5.96 -3.69
C ALA A 86 3.94 -7.04 -2.60
N PHE A 87 5.10 -7.55 -2.20
CA PHE A 87 5.24 -8.50 -1.09
C PHE A 87 4.75 -7.89 0.22
N ALA A 88 5.25 -6.70 0.58
CA ALA A 88 4.84 -5.99 1.80
C ALA A 88 3.33 -5.72 1.84
N PHE A 89 2.78 -5.21 0.73
CA PHE A 89 1.33 -5.00 0.59
C PHE A 89 0.54 -6.31 0.76
N GLY A 90 1.09 -7.43 0.28
CA GLY A 90 0.52 -8.75 0.47
C GLY A 90 0.44 -9.20 1.93
N GLN A 91 1.33 -8.76 2.82
CA GLN A 91 1.32 -9.14 4.23
C GLN A 91 0.13 -8.54 4.99
N GLY A 92 -0.34 -7.35 4.58
CA GLY A 92 -1.33 -6.54 5.30
C GLY A 92 -2.61 -7.27 5.76
N PRO A 93 -3.33 -8.00 4.87
CA PRO A 93 -4.54 -8.72 5.26
C PRO A 93 -4.29 -9.77 6.35
N THR A 94 -3.21 -10.54 6.25
CA THR A 94 -2.87 -11.59 7.22
C THR A 94 -2.44 -10.97 8.56
N GLN A 95 -1.63 -9.90 8.51
CA GLN A 95 -1.21 -9.15 9.70
C GLN A 95 -2.39 -8.52 10.42
N THR A 96 -3.33 -7.93 9.69
CA THR A 96 -4.56 -7.34 10.25
C THR A 96 -5.36 -8.41 10.99
N CYS A 97 -5.56 -9.59 10.40
CA CYS A 97 -6.23 -10.70 11.08
C CYS A 97 -5.48 -11.15 12.35
N TRP A 98 -4.15 -11.21 12.31
CA TRP A 98 -3.32 -11.56 13.47
C TRP A 98 -3.44 -10.52 14.60
N GLN A 99 -3.37 -9.22 14.27
CA GLN A 99 -3.52 -8.12 15.22
C GLN A 99 -4.88 -8.18 15.95
N HIS A 100 -5.95 -8.50 15.22
CA HIS A 100 -7.29 -8.70 15.79
C HIS A 100 -7.51 -10.10 16.39
N ARG A 101 -6.46 -10.93 16.51
CA ARG A 101 -6.51 -12.32 17.04
C ARG A 101 -7.50 -13.25 16.30
N LYS A 102 -7.80 -12.95 15.03
CA LYS A 102 -8.70 -13.73 14.17
C LYS A 102 -7.95 -14.87 13.48
N VAL A 103 -7.72 -15.98 14.20
CA VAL A 103 -6.93 -17.12 13.70
C VAL A 103 -7.48 -17.71 12.40
N PHE A 104 -8.80 -17.88 12.28
CA PHE A 104 -9.42 -18.34 11.03
C PHE A 104 -9.19 -17.38 9.86
N GLY A 105 -9.16 -16.07 10.12
CA GLY A 105 -8.83 -15.07 9.11
C GLY A 105 -7.39 -15.18 8.63
N VAL A 106 -6.45 -15.46 9.55
CA VAL A 106 -5.05 -15.73 9.20
C VAL A 106 -4.94 -16.95 8.28
N LEU A 107 -5.55 -18.07 8.66
CA LEU A 107 -5.54 -19.30 7.84
C LEU A 107 -6.17 -19.08 6.47
N TYR A 108 -7.29 -18.36 6.42
CA TYR A 108 -7.96 -17.99 5.17
C TYR A 108 -7.03 -17.19 4.25
N TRP A 109 -6.40 -16.13 4.75
CA TRP A 109 -5.51 -15.31 3.92
C TRP A 109 -4.24 -16.03 3.51
N MET A 110 -3.71 -16.93 4.35
CA MET A 110 -2.61 -17.81 3.97
C MET A 110 -3.01 -18.77 2.84
N ALA A 111 -4.20 -19.40 2.92
CA ALA A 111 -4.70 -20.26 1.85
C ALA A 111 -4.89 -19.49 0.53
N VAL A 112 -5.46 -18.29 0.60
CA VAL A 112 -5.56 -17.37 -0.55
C VAL A 112 -4.17 -17.02 -1.08
N GLY A 113 -3.21 -16.73 -0.20
CA GLY A 113 -1.82 -16.45 -0.53
C GLY A 113 -1.13 -17.57 -1.28
N LEU A 114 -1.32 -18.82 -0.82
CA LEU A 114 -0.80 -20.01 -1.47
C LEU A 114 -1.37 -20.17 -2.88
N GLY A 115 -2.70 -20.14 -3.01
CA GLY A 115 -3.35 -20.25 -4.31
C GLY A 115 -2.92 -19.14 -5.27
N GLN A 116 -2.83 -17.90 -4.77
CA GLN A 116 -2.38 -16.75 -5.54
C GLN A 116 -0.92 -16.92 -6.00
N PHE A 117 0.01 -17.26 -5.10
CA PHE A 117 1.42 -17.44 -5.46
C PHE A 117 1.63 -18.57 -6.45
N SER A 118 1.00 -19.73 -6.21
CA SER A 118 1.10 -20.89 -7.11
C SER A 118 0.54 -20.62 -8.49
N LEU A 119 -0.66 -20.03 -8.59
CA LEU A 119 -1.30 -19.74 -9.87
C LEU A 119 -0.49 -18.71 -10.68
N TYR A 120 -0.19 -17.55 -10.09
CA TYR A 120 0.49 -16.48 -10.82
C TYR A 120 1.97 -16.82 -11.07
N GLY A 121 2.63 -17.54 -10.16
CA GLY A 121 3.98 -18.07 -10.37
C GLY A 121 4.04 -19.08 -11.52
N ALA A 122 3.09 -20.01 -11.59
CA ALA A 122 2.99 -20.95 -12.70
C ALA A 122 2.72 -20.25 -14.04
N LEU A 123 1.78 -19.30 -14.08
CA LEU A 123 1.49 -18.51 -15.28
C LEU A 123 2.72 -17.72 -15.78
N TYR A 124 3.49 -17.15 -14.85
CA TYR A 124 4.74 -16.48 -15.18
C TYR A 124 5.78 -17.46 -15.75
N GLY A 125 5.98 -18.60 -15.09
CA GLY A 125 6.91 -19.65 -15.52
C GLY A 125 6.58 -20.21 -16.90
N ILE A 126 5.30 -20.55 -17.14
CA ILE A 126 4.81 -21.05 -18.44
C ILE A 126 5.07 -20.01 -19.54
N LYS A 127 4.72 -18.73 -19.32
CA LYS A 127 4.99 -17.68 -20.31
C LYS A 127 6.47 -17.54 -20.63
N ARG A 128 7.33 -17.63 -19.61
CA ARG A 128 8.78 -17.57 -19.82
C ARG A 128 9.26 -18.80 -20.61
N LEU A 129 8.78 -20.00 -20.29
CA LEU A 129 9.11 -21.22 -21.04
C LEU A 129 8.69 -21.11 -22.51
N LEU A 130 7.52 -20.52 -22.78
CA LEU A 130 7.03 -20.21 -24.12
C LEU A 130 7.75 -19.02 -24.78
N ARG A 131 8.79 -18.45 -24.16
CA ARG A 131 9.53 -17.24 -24.61
C ARG A 131 8.63 -16.01 -24.83
N ALA A 132 7.42 -16.01 -24.27
CA ALA A 132 6.55 -14.85 -24.24
C ALA A 132 7.00 -13.88 -23.15
N LYS A 133 6.78 -12.58 -23.35
CA LYS A 133 7.04 -11.57 -22.31
C LYS A 133 5.88 -11.57 -21.29
N PRO A 134 6.07 -12.05 -20.06
CA PRO A 134 5.02 -11.97 -19.05
C PRO A 134 4.76 -10.51 -18.66
N LYS A 135 3.50 -10.24 -18.34
CA LYS A 135 3.08 -8.94 -17.82
C LYS A 135 3.66 -8.73 -16.41
N PRO A 136 4.26 -7.56 -16.08
CA PRO A 136 4.81 -7.30 -14.75
C PRO A 136 3.81 -7.53 -13.61
N GLU A 137 2.53 -7.26 -13.86
CA GLU A 137 1.42 -7.45 -12.94
C GLU A 137 1.24 -8.93 -12.53
N THR A 138 1.67 -9.88 -13.36
CA THR A 138 1.64 -11.31 -13.02
C THR A 138 2.61 -11.62 -11.87
N LEU A 139 3.82 -11.06 -11.94
CA LEU A 139 4.82 -11.26 -10.89
C LEU A 139 4.48 -10.46 -9.63
N ASP A 140 3.94 -9.26 -9.79
CA ASP A 140 3.38 -8.45 -8.70
C ASP A 140 2.31 -9.24 -7.91
N ARG A 141 1.34 -9.85 -8.60
CA ARG A 141 0.31 -10.69 -7.97
C ARG A 141 0.89 -11.92 -7.29
N ALA A 142 1.92 -12.55 -7.86
CA ALA A 142 2.59 -13.66 -7.18
C ALA A 142 3.23 -13.19 -5.86
N MET A 143 3.97 -12.09 -5.88
CA MET A 143 4.62 -11.54 -4.68
C MET A 143 3.62 -11.12 -3.60
N GLN A 144 2.47 -10.55 -3.97
CA GLN A 144 1.37 -10.28 -3.02
C GLN A 144 0.83 -11.57 -2.38
N GLY A 145 0.84 -12.69 -3.10
CA GLY A 145 0.47 -14.00 -2.55
C GLY A 145 1.52 -14.51 -1.56
N LEU A 146 2.80 -14.37 -1.92
CA LEU A 146 3.91 -14.72 -1.06
C LEU A 146 3.93 -13.91 0.25
N GLY A 147 3.59 -12.62 0.19
CA GLY A 147 3.43 -11.76 1.35
C GLY A 147 2.37 -12.27 2.35
N LYS A 148 1.23 -12.77 1.85
CA LYS A 148 0.17 -13.32 2.71
C LYS A 148 0.63 -14.57 3.48
N LEU A 149 1.56 -15.33 2.92
CA LEU A 149 2.16 -16.51 3.53
C LEU A 149 3.24 -16.13 4.55
N LEU A 150 4.13 -15.22 4.16
CA LEU A 150 5.29 -14.79 4.93
C LEU A 150 5.01 -13.46 5.64
N TRP A 151 3.99 -13.46 6.49
CA TRP A 151 3.46 -12.26 7.15
C TRP A 151 4.15 -11.91 8.49
N PHE A 152 5.08 -12.76 8.95
CA PHE A 152 5.72 -12.63 10.26
C PHE A 152 6.52 -11.33 10.40
N LYS A 153 6.51 -10.77 11.61
CA LYS A 153 7.26 -9.57 11.98
C LYS A 153 8.76 -9.79 11.71
N GLY A 154 9.39 -8.88 10.98
CA GLY A 154 10.81 -8.95 10.59
C GLY A 154 11.08 -9.37 9.14
N LEU A 155 10.09 -9.93 8.45
CA LEU A 155 10.16 -10.16 7.00
C LEU A 155 9.61 -8.99 6.18
N GLU A 156 8.99 -8.02 6.84
CA GLU A 156 8.51 -6.77 6.26
C GLU A 156 9.70 -5.97 5.70
N PRO A 157 9.74 -5.72 4.38
CA PRO A 157 10.74 -4.84 3.82
C PRO A 157 10.54 -3.41 4.37
N ARG A 158 11.64 -2.78 4.79
CA ARG A 158 11.63 -1.39 5.27
C ARG A 158 11.88 -0.45 4.09
N PHE A 159 10.93 0.44 3.82
CA PHE A 159 11.00 1.36 2.66
C PHE A 159 11.27 2.81 3.03
N TYR A 160 11.18 3.14 4.33
CA TYR A 160 11.22 4.51 4.85
C TYR A 160 12.24 4.63 6.00
N GLY A 161 12.63 5.85 6.33
CA GLY A 161 13.61 6.15 7.39
C GLY A 161 15.07 5.89 7.00
N ALA A 162 15.94 5.72 8.00
CA ALA A 162 17.40 5.54 7.85
C ALA A 162 17.81 4.33 6.98
N SER A 163 16.86 3.45 6.65
CA SER A 163 17.06 2.30 5.76
C SER A 163 16.97 2.66 4.27
N ALA A 164 16.61 3.91 3.94
CA ALA A 164 16.47 4.41 2.57
C ALA A 164 17.62 5.33 2.12
N LEU A 165 18.65 5.52 2.96
CA LEU A 165 19.88 6.26 2.67
C LEU A 165 20.98 5.33 2.13
#